data_AF-A0A1W1WR73-F1
#
_entry.id   AF-A0A1W1WR73-F1
#
_cell.length_a   1.000
_cell.length_b   1.000
_cell.length_c   1.000
_cell.angle_alpha   90.00
_cell.angle_beta   90.00
_cell.angle_gamma   90.00
#
_symmetry.space_group_name_H-M   'P 1'
#
loop_
_entity.id
_entity.type
_entity.pdbx_description
1 polymer ?
#
loop_
_entity_poly.entity_id
_entity_poly.type
_entity_poly.pdbx_seq_one_letter_code
_entity_poly.pdbx_strand_id
1 'polypeptide(L)' 'MDLAKINALHQKCKERGCDLYSFLEEEFPDIAIEDRLKIMATILNDYLEEYTYNQTDKIKREDYSITKFFPKR' A
#
# COMPACT_ATOMS: atom_id res chain seq x y z
N MET A 1 -4.32 13.42 -7.24
CA MET A 1 -3.35 13.36 -6.12
C MET A 1 -2.00 13.80 -6.68
N ASP A 2 -1.23 14.57 -5.93
CA ASP A 2 0.03 15.15 -6.42
C ASP A 2 1.12 14.06 -6.46
N LEU A 3 1.86 13.93 -7.58
CA LEU A 3 2.93 12.94 -7.78
C LEU A 3 4.00 13.02 -6.67
N ALA A 4 4.29 14.23 -6.17
CA ALA A 4 5.23 14.43 -5.08
C ALA A 4 4.77 13.75 -3.77
N LYS A 5 3.45 13.70 -3.53
CA LYS A 5 2.86 13.05 -2.35
C LYS A 5 2.89 11.52 -2.46
N ILE A 6 2.68 10.98 -3.66
CA ILE A 6 2.76 9.54 -3.93
C ILE A 6 4.17 9.02 -3.70
N ASN A 7 5.19 9.70 -4.25
CA ASN A 7 6.58 9.34 -4.02
C ASN A 7 6.95 9.41 -2.53
N ALA A 8 6.52 10.45 -1.81
CA ALA A 8 6.77 10.55 -0.37
C ALA A 8 6.14 9.40 0.43
N LEU A 9 4.92 8.97 0.09
CA LEU A 9 4.27 7.81 0.71
C LEU A 9 5.01 6.50 0.41
N HIS A 10 5.43 6.32 -0.85
CA HIS A 10 6.22 5.18 -1.26
C HIS A 10 7.54 5.09 -0.47
N GLN A 11 8.32 6.18 -0.38
CA GLN A 11 9.58 6.19 0.37
C GLN A 11 9.37 5.90 1.85
N LYS A 12 8.37 6.51 2.50
CA LYS A 12 8.03 6.21 3.91
C LYS A 12 7.68 4.74 4.13
N CYS A 13 6.92 4.14 3.20
CA CYS A 13 6.59 2.71 3.25
C CYS A 13 7.86 1.85 3.16
N LYS A 14 8.80 2.17 2.24
CA LYS A 14 10.10 1.50 2.15
C LYS A 14 10.91 1.59 3.43
N GLU A 15 11.01 2.77 4.02
CA GLU A 15 11.76 3.03 5.26
C GLU A 15 11.21 2.23 6.44
N ARG A 16 9.88 2.11 6.56
CA ARG A 16 9.23 1.30 7.60
C ARG A 16 9.32 -0.20 7.35
N GLY A 17 9.48 -0.62 6.09
CA GLY A 17 9.58 -2.04 5.72
C GLY A 17 8.32 -2.86 5.98
N CYS A 18 7.17 -2.21 6.13
CA CYS A 18 5.86 -2.86 6.30
C CYS A 18 5.12 -3.00 4.96
N ASP A 19 4.02 -3.76 4.94
CA ASP A 19 3.22 -3.86 3.72
C ASP A 19 2.47 -2.56 3.43
N LEU A 20 2.28 -2.29 2.13
CA LEU A 20 1.74 -1.05 1.63
C LEU A 20 0.33 -0.75 2.15
N TYR A 21 -0.53 -1.77 2.29
CA TYR A 21 -1.89 -1.52 2.74
C TYR A 21 -1.95 -1.21 4.23
N SER A 22 -1.24 -1.99 5.07
CA SER A 22 -1.15 -1.71 6.51
C SER A 22 -0.53 -0.33 6.77
N PHE A 23 0.50 0.06 6.01
CA PHE A 23 1.05 1.42 6.07
C PHE A 23 -0.01 2.49 5.79
N LEU A 24 -0.81 2.32 4.74
CA LEU A 24 -1.86 3.27 4.38
C LEU A 24 -3.01 3.28 5.41
N GLU A 25 -3.31 2.15 6.03
CA GLU A 25 -4.28 2.03 7.13
C GLU A 25 -3.81 2.81 8.37
N GLU A 26 -2.53 2.76 8.69
CA GLU A 26 -1.94 3.53 9.80
C GLU A 26 -1.83 5.03 9.51
N GLU A 27 -1.39 5.42 8.30
CA GLU A 27 -1.23 6.84 7.94
C GLU A 27 -2.58 7.54 7.70
N PHE A 28 -3.59 6.79 7.25
CA PHE A 28 -4.91 7.32 6.91
C PHE A 28 -6.05 6.45 7.50
N PRO A 29 -6.18 6.39 8.83
CA PRO A 29 -7.21 5.58 9.47
C PRO A 29 -8.64 6.09 9.17
N ASP A 30 -8.78 7.40 8.98
CA ASP A 30 -10.09 8.07 8.83
C ASP A 30 -10.64 8.04 7.39
N ILE A 31 -9.86 7.59 6.40
CA ILE A 31 -10.34 7.54 5.02
C ILE A 31 -10.98 6.19 4.69
N ALA A 32 -11.99 6.24 3.83
CA ALA A 32 -12.69 5.07 3.35
C ALA A 32 -11.71 4.08 2.70
N ILE A 33 -12.01 2.79 2.85
CA ILE A 33 -11.18 1.74 2.28
C ILE A 33 -10.97 1.90 0.77
N GLU A 34 -12.02 2.26 0.04
CA GLU A 34 -11.95 2.42 -1.41
C GLU A 34 -10.93 3.50 -1.80
N ASP A 35 -10.84 4.57 -1.02
CA ASP A 35 -9.88 5.64 -1.25
C ASP A 35 -8.46 5.20 -0.88
N ARG A 36 -8.28 4.43 0.21
CA ARG A 36 -6.99 3.77 0.50
C ARG A 36 -6.56 2.85 -0.64
N LEU A 37 -7.47 2.06 -1.19
CA LEU A 37 -7.19 1.17 -2.31
C LEU A 37 -6.83 1.94 -3.58
N LYS A 38 -7.46 3.09 -3.86
CA LYS A 38 -7.06 3.98 -4.97
C LYS A 38 -5.64 4.52 -4.77
N ILE A 39 -5.27 4.91 -3.55
CA ILE A 39 -3.91 5.37 -3.23
C ILE A 39 -2.90 4.24 -3.42
N MET A 40 -3.22 3.06 -2.89
CA MET A 40 -2.42 1.85 -3.04
C MET A 40 -2.21 1.51 -4.52
N ALA A 41 -3.27 1.51 -5.32
CA ALA A 41 -3.20 1.27 -6.76
C ALA A 41 -2.37 2.32 -7.48
N THR A 42 -2.47 3.59 -7.08
CA THR A 42 -1.64 4.68 -7.64
C THR A 42 -0.16 4.45 -7.36
N ILE A 43 0.21 4.09 -6.12
CA ILE A 43 1.60 3.77 -5.76
C ILE A 43 2.09 2.56 -6.56
N LEU A 44 1.29 1.49 -6.62
CA LEU A 44 1.68 0.28 -7.35
C LEU A 44 1.78 0.53 -8.86
N ASN A 45 0.95 1.38 -9.46
CA ASN A 45 1.04 1.70 -10.87
C ASN A 45 2.44 2.23 -11.26
N ASP A 46 3.04 3.02 -10.37
CA ASP A 46 4.32 3.68 -10.63
C ASP A 46 5.52 2.88 -10.08
N TYR A 47 5.31 2.06 -9.04
CA TYR A 47 6.38 1.40 -8.28
C TYR A 47 6.22 -0.11 -8.12
N LEU A 48 5.33 -0.79 -8.85
CA LEU A 48 5.08 -2.24 -8.66
C LEU A 48 6.36 -3.08 -8.67
N GLU A 49 7.32 -2.74 -9.53
CA GLU A 49 8.61 -3.44 -9.65
C GLU A 49 9.46 -3.34 -8.38
N GLU A 50 9.22 -2.34 -7.53
CA GLU A 50 9.86 -2.17 -6.23
C GLU A 50 9.15 -2.91 -5.10
N TYR A 51 8.06 -3.61 -5.37
CA TYR A 51 7.34 -4.42 -4.38
C TYR A 51 7.43 -5.91 -4.68
N THR A 52 7.45 -6.70 -3.62
CA THR A 52 7.23 -8.15 -3.65
C THR A 52 5.89 -8.46 -3.02
N TYR A 53 5.18 -9.43 -3.56
CA TYR A 53 3.91 -9.88 -3.04
C TYR A 53 3.79 -11.39 -3.19
N ASN A 54 3.07 -12.01 -2.25
CA ASN A 54 2.70 -13.40 -2.34
C ASN A 54 1.18 -13.48 -2.46
N GLN A 55 0.67 -14.15 -3.49
CA GLN A 55 -0.76 -14.30 -3.70
C GLN A 55 -1.49 -14.99 -2.53
N THR A 56 -0.77 -15.74 -1.69
CA THR A 56 -1.35 -16.38 -0.50
C THR A 56 -1.27 -15.49 0.75
N ASP A 57 -0.39 -14.49 0.78
CA ASP A 57 -0.27 -13.55 1.90
C ASP A 57 -1.25 -12.39 1.71
N LYS A 58 -2.42 -12.57 2.33
CA LYS A 58 -3.52 -11.61 2.26
C LYS A 58 -3.93 -11.15 3.65
N ILE A 59 -4.24 -9.88 3.77
CA ILE A 59 -5.04 -9.32 4.85
C ILE A 59 -6.48 -9.75 4.59
N LYS A 60 -7.04 -10.58 5.48
CA LYS A 60 -8.45 -10.98 5.43
C LYS A 60 -9.26 -10.10 6.37
N ARG A 61 -10.38 -9.60 5.87
CA ARG A 61 -11.40 -8.84 6.60
C ARG A 61 -12.76 -9.48 6.29
N GLU A 62 -13.80 -9.07 7.00
CA GLU A 62 -15.12 -9.72 6.93
C GLU A 62 -15.66 -9.76 5.49
N ASP A 63 -15.53 -8.67 4.74
CA ASP A 63 -16.12 -8.54 3.40
C ASP A 63 -15.10 -8.60 2.25
N TYR A 64 -13.79 -8.64 2.53
CA TYR A 64 -12.77 -8.54 1.49
C TYR A 64 -11.41 -9.13 1.90
N SER A 65 -10.54 -9.34 0.91
CA SER A 65 -9.15 -9.72 1.12
C SER A 65 -8.21 -8.85 0.28
N ILE A 66 -7.11 -8.40 0.87
CA ILE A 66 -6.10 -7.55 0.21
C ILE A 66 -4.77 -8.27 0.23
N THR A 67 -4.17 -8.45 -0.94
CA THR A 67 -2.81 -9.00 -1.07
C THR A 67 -1.81 -8.02 -0.45
N LYS A 68 -0.89 -8.52 0.37
CA LYS A 68 0.17 -7.70 0.94
C LYS A 68 1.28 -7.45 -0.08
N PHE A 69 1.65 -6.18 -0.24
CA PHE A 69 2.78 -5.75 -1.06
C PHE A 69 3.85 -5.19 -0.14
N PHE A 70 4.99 -5.87 -0.04
CA PHE A 70 6.13 -5.43 0.75
C PHE A 70 7.17 -4.77 -0.16
N PRO A 71 7.77 -3.64 0.27
CA PRO A 71 8.85 -3.03 -0.48
C PRO A 71 10.06 -3.98 -0.55
N LYS A 72 10.68 -4.09 -1.72
CA LYS A 72 11.96 -4.79 -1.90
C LYS A 72 13.06 -4.01 -1.17
N ARG A 73 13.97 -4.75 -0.54
CA ARG A 73 15.19 -4.20 0.06
C ARG A 73 16.21 -3.86 -1.01
#